data_AF-A0AAV8WYY5-F1
#
_entry.id   AF-A0AAV8WYY5-F1
#
_cell.length_a   1.000
_cell.length_b   1.000
_cell.length_c   1.000
_cell.angle_alpha   90.00
_cell.angle_beta   90.00
_cell.angle_gamma   90.00
#
_symmetry.space_group_name_H-M   'P 1'
#
loop_
_entity.id
_entity.type
_entity.pdbx_description
1 polymer ?
#
loop_
_entity_poly.entity_id
_entity_poly.type
_entity_poly.pdbx_seq_one_letter_code
_entity_poly.pdbx_strand_id
1 'polypeptide(L)' 'MVSDAVSSVCKEDNLILNFGVFFFEKYHTTQSEFIRQSMRQLAKLVMELKNADTRIKNLSDALAPDKFDSIIKAPKTYM' A
#
# COMPACT_ATOMS: atom_id res chain seq x y z
N MET A 1 -3.18 -12.89 -17.54
CA MET A 1 -3.44 -12.06 -16.35
C MET A 1 -2.40 -12.45 -15.30
N VAL A 2 -1.23 -11.82 -15.31
CA VAL A 2 -0.13 -12.18 -14.40
C VAL A 2 -0.48 -11.63 -13.02
N SER A 3 -0.66 -12.52 -12.05
CA SER A 3 -0.85 -12.14 -10.66
C SER A 3 0.50 -11.70 -10.11
N ASP A 4 0.86 -10.44 -10.31
CA ASP A 4 2.06 -9.86 -9.72
C ASP A 4 1.94 -9.88 -8.19
N ALA A 5 3.05 -10.08 -7.47
CA ALA A 5 3.10 -10.09 -6.00
C ALA A 5 2.42 -8.86 -5.36
N VAL A 6 2.50 -7.71 -6.04
CA VAL A 6 1.80 -6.46 -5.67
C VAL A 6 0.27 -6.66 -5.61
N SER A 7 -0.31 -7.41 -6.55
CA SER A 7 -1.75 -7.67 -6.58
C SER A 7 -2.20 -8.57 -5.43
N SER A 8 -1.35 -9.49 -4.98
CA SER A 8 -1.61 -10.30 -3.79
C SER A 8 -1.58 -9.44 -2.52
N VAL A 9 -0.54 -8.60 -2.37
CA VAL A 9 -0.43 -7.67 -1.23
C VAL A 9 -1.61 -6.69 -1.17
N CYS A 10 -2.06 -6.16 -2.31
CA CYS A 10 -3.27 -5.31 -2.36
C CYS A 10 -4.53 -6.02 -1.83
N LYS A 11 -4.66 -7.34 -2.06
CA LYS A 11 -5.84 -8.12 -1.66
C LYS A 11 -5.78 -8.59 -0.20
N GLU A 12 -4.57 -8.80 0.31
CA GLU A 12 -4.34 -9.25 1.69
C GLU A 12 -4.35 -8.08 2.68
N ASP A 13 -4.12 -6.86 2.22
CA ASP A 13 -4.08 -5.67 3.07
C ASP A 13 -5.44 -4.95 3.12
N ASN A 14 -6.13 -5.13 4.25
CA ASN A 14 -7.44 -4.51 4.50
C ASN A 14 -7.41 -2.97 4.43
N LEU A 15 -6.29 -2.34 4.77
CA LEU A 15 -6.21 -0.87 4.77
C LEU A 15 -6.08 -0.34 3.33
N ILE A 16 -5.34 -1.05 2.47
CA ILE A 16 -5.27 -0.76 1.03
C ILE A 16 -6.64 -0.96 0.37
N LEU A 17 -7.37 -2.02 0.73
CA LEU A 17 -8.73 -2.26 0.22
C LEU A 17 -9.69 -1.14 0.66
N ASN A 18 -9.69 -0.78 1.94
CA ASN A 18 -10.53 0.30 2.46
C ASN A 18 -10.21 1.64 1.79
N PHE A 19 -8.93 1.93 1.52
CA PHE A 19 -8.52 3.10 0.74
C PHE A 19 -9.11 3.07 -0.68
N GLY A 20 -9.04 1.93 -1.35
CA GLY A 20 -9.63 1.73 -2.68
C GLY A 20 -11.13 1.97 -2.70
N VAL A 21 -11.86 1.41 -1.73
CA VAL A 21 -13.31 1.61 -1.56
C VAL A 21 -13.63 3.07 -1.31
N PHE A 22 -12.95 3.72 -0.36
CA PHE A 22 -13.16 5.14 -0.04
C PHE A 22 -12.97 6.06 -1.24
N PHE A 23 -11.92 5.83 -2.04
CA PHE A 23 -11.71 6.60 -3.26
C PHE A 23 -12.72 6.26 -4.35
N PHE A 24 -13.14 5.00 -4.46
CA PHE A 24 -14.16 4.59 -5.42
C PHE A 24 -15.53 5.18 -5.09
N GLU A 25 -15.89 5.29 -3.81
CA GLU A 25 -17.11 5.99 -3.39
C GLU A 25 -17.08 7.48 -3.76
N LYS A 26 -15.90 8.11 -3.71
CA LYS A 26 -15.74 9.54 -4.00
C LYS A 26 -15.67 9.87 -5.50
N TYR A 27 -14.98 9.05 -6.29
CA TYR A 27 -14.67 9.35 -7.69
C TYR A 27 -15.32 8.39 -8.70
N HIS A 28 -15.95 7.31 -8.20
CA HIS A 28 -16.53 6.23 -9.00
C HIS A 28 -15.53 5.70 -10.05
N THR A 29 -16.02 5.32 -11.22
CA THR A 29 -15.22 4.74 -12.30
C THR A 29 -14.38 5.76 -13.05
N THR A 30 -14.67 7.05 -12.92
CA THR A 30 -14.03 8.16 -13.65
C THR A 30 -12.53 8.25 -13.36
N GLN A 31 -12.10 7.83 -12.17
CA GLN A 31 -10.69 7.83 -11.75
C GLN A 31 -10.19 6.41 -11.42
N SER A 32 -10.79 5.39 -12.01
CA SER A 32 -10.46 3.98 -11.73
C SER A 32 -8.97 3.63 -11.91
N GLU A 33 -8.32 4.16 -12.94
CA GLU A 33 -6.88 3.97 -13.14
C GLU A 33 -6.03 4.67 -12.07
N PHE A 34 -6.41 5.87 -11.63
CA PHE A 34 -5.73 6.56 -10.52
C PHE A 34 -5.84 5.75 -9.22
N ILE A 35 -7.04 5.28 -8.88
CA ILE A 35 -7.29 4.46 -7.68
C ILE A 35 -6.44 3.19 -7.72
N ARG A 36 -6.42 2.51 -8.87
CA ARG A 36 -5.62 1.30 -9.09
C ARG A 36 -4.13 1.56 -8.92
N GLN A 37 -3.61 2.67 -9.45
CA GLN A 37 -2.20 3.04 -9.30
C GLN A 37 -1.86 3.38 -7.84
N SER A 38 -2.71 4.13 -7.14
CA SER A 38 -2.50 4.45 -5.72
C SER A 38 -2.49 3.20 -4.85
N MET A 39 -3.44 2.28 -5.04
CA MET A 39 -3.45 0.99 -4.33
C MET A 39 -2.17 0.19 -4.59
N ARG A 40 -1.69 0.17 -5.85
CA ARG A 40 -0.43 -0.50 -6.21
C ARG A 40 0.80 0.15 -5.58
N GLN A 41 0.84 1.48 -5.48
CA GLN A 41 1.91 2.20 -4.80
C GLN A 41 1.94 1.87 -3.31
N LEU A 42 0.77 1.81 -2.66
CA LEU A 42 0.66 1.40 -1.25
C LEU A 42 1.15 -0.04 -1.05
N ALA A 43 0.77 -0.98 -1.93
CA ALA A 43 1.24 -2.35 -1.84
C ALA A 43 2.76 -2.46 -2.03
N LYS A 44 3.33 -1.71 -2.97
CA LYS A 44 4.79 -1.63 -3.13
C LYS A 44 5.46 -1.07 -1.88
N LEU A 45 4.89 -0.03 -1.26
CA LEU A 45 5.40 0.51 0.00
C LEU A 45 5.39 -0.55 1.11
N VAL A 46 4.30 -1.31 1.25
CA VAL A 46 4.23 -2.42 2.22
C VAL A 46 5.29 -3.49 1.95
N MET A 47 5.57 -3.80 0.69
CA MET A 47 6.63 -4.74 0.32
C MET A 47 8.03 -4.23 0.69
N GLU A 48 8.33 -2.96 0.40
CA GLU A 48 9.61 -2.35 0.81
C GLU A 48 9.76 -2.28 2.32
N LEU A 49 8.67 -1.98 3.05
CA LEU A 49 8.66 -1.96 4.51
C LEU A 49 8.87 -3.35 5.10
N LYS A 50 8.29 -4.39 4.48
CA LYS A 50 8.55 -5.80 4.84
C LYS A 50 10.02 -6.18 4.65
N ASN A 51 10.66 -5.67 3.59
CA ASN A 51 12.07 -5.89 3.33
C ASN A 51 12.95 -5.16 4.35
N ALA A 52 12.56 -3.95 4.76
CA ALA A 52 13.29 -3.15 5.74
C ALA A 52 13.09 -3.62 7.20
N ASP A 53 11.90 -4.08 7.55
CA ASP A 53 11.56 -4.60 8.88
C ASP A 53 10.56 -5.76 8.75
N THR A 54 11.04 -6.98 9.01
CA THR A 54 10.24 -8.22 8.93
C THR A 54 9.09 -8.26 9.94
N ARG A 55 9.05 -7.34 10.90
CA ARG A 55 7.93 -7.20 11.86
C ARG A 55 6.74 -6.46 11.28
N ILE A 56 6.82 -5.87 10.10
CA ILE A 56 5.72 -5.18 9.43
C ILE A 56 4.98 -6.18 8.55
N LYS A 57 3.75 -6.58 8.89
CA LYS A 57 2.99 -7.56 8.09
C LYS A 57 1.96 -6.91 7.15
N ASN A 58 1.48 -5.74 7.51
CA ASN A 58 0.48 -4.97 6.77
C ASN A 58 0.72 -3.46 6.94
N LEU A 59 0.02 -2.64 6.16
CA LEU A 59 0.12 -1.19 6.17
C LEU A 59 -0.30 -0.59 7.51
N SER A 60 -1.25 -1.22 8.21
CA SER A 60 -1.68 -0.80 9.55
C SER A 60 -0.55 -0.95 10.58
N ASP A 61 0.22 -2.04 10.52
CA ASP A 61 1.38 -2.25 11.38
C ASP A 61 2.49 -1.24 11.11
N ALA A 62 2.64 -0.84 9.86
CA ALA A 62 3.62 0.16 9.47
C ALA A 62 3.25 1.55 10.04
N LEU A 63 1.96 1.89 10.02
CA LEU A 63 1.42 3.16 10.51
C LEU A 63 1.35 3.23 12.04
N ALA A 64 1.66 2.14 12.75
CA ALA A 64 1.76 2.16 14.19
C ALA A 64 2.85 3.16 14.64
N PRO A 65 2.62 3.97 15.68
CA PRO A 65 3.56 5.00 16.14
C PRO A 65 4.99 4.46 16.35
N ASP A 66 5.10 3.23 16.86
CA ASP A 66 6.37 2.55 17.14
C ASP A 66 7.19 2.19 15.88
N LYS A 67 6.55 2.18 14.70
CA LYS A 67 7.18 1.81 13.42
C LYS A 67 7.10 2.93 12.38
N PHE A 68 6.55 4.08 12.76
CA PHE A 68 6.38 5.24 11.89
C PHE A 68 7.73 5.78 11.37
N ASP A 69 8.78 5.74 12.19
CA ASP A 69 10.14 6.13 11.78
C ASP A 69 10.70 5.25 10.64
N SER A 70 10.30 3.98 10.56
CA SER A 70 10.68 3.09 9.46
C SER A 70 9.95 3.45 8.16
N ILE A 71 8.71 3.96 8.24
CA ILE A 71 7.99 4.52 7.09
C ILE A 71 8.72 5.74 6.55
N ILE A 72 9.10 6.69 7.41
CA ILE A 72 9.72 7.95 6.97
C ILE A 72 11.09 7.69 6.30
N LYS A 73 11.79 6.62 6.69
CA LYS A 73 13.11 6.27 6.14
C LYS A 73 13.05 5.43 4.86
N ALA A 74 11.94 4.74 4.58
CA ALA A 74 11.77 3.89 3.41
C ALA A 74 11.77 4.63 2.05
N PRO A 75 11.17 5.83 1.88
CA PRO A 75 11.15 6.50 0.59
C PRO A 75 12.43 7.32 0.37
N LYS A 76 13.58 6.65 0.17
CA LYS A 76 14.80 7.30 -0.34
C LYS A 76 15.07 7.03 -1.82
N THR A 77 14.22 6.26 -2.50
CA THR A 77 14.44 5.89 -3.91
C THR A 77 13.20 6.14 -4.76
N TYR A 78 12.77 7.40 -4.83
CA TYR A 78 11.96 7.92 -5.92
C TYR A 78 12.44 9.35 -6.21
N MET A 79 13.64 9.45 -6.76
CA MET A 79 14.15 10.64 -7.43
C MET A 79 14.70 10.23 -8.78
#